data_AF-A0A6C0LW72-F1
#
_entry.id   AF-A0A6C0LW72-F1
#
_cell.length_a   1.000
_cell.length_b   1.000
_cell.length_c   1.000
_cell.angle_alpha   90.00
_cell.angle_beta   90.00
_cell.angle_gamma   90.00
#
_symmetry.space_group_name_H-M   'P 1'
#
loop_
_entity.id
_entity.type
_entity.pdbx_description
1 polymer ?
#
loop_
_entity_poly.entity_id
_entity_poly.type
_entity_poly.pdbx_seq_one_letter_code
_entity_poly.pdbx_strand_id
1 'polypeptide(L)'
;MSNSRYIEIDSQFRNRTEHPSAANFMVPISISGRKGSVDAVDPVSTSTPETVWVPDSFNTQGGSDRIGLSSSLIVNGATPLGGSSTNTVIFLKSSPGHMQIAKDYYTAAVIRTIAAPIQKARIVSSIYMGTSSTADSMRIVISGTFVVASGDSVEILNPTDITSLTDPWMFIPSGKLAPNAYVNTVIYNQTRNEYRPAIDYQSFTHLIKLDTSGLSSNNSGPLSGLWTTADTYSLRPKPVSFHSPLDLSVVTLLPAQPNTKNSFNLNPSVQPTNFVGSFLEVEQFKTPATDAISAAGSITQFNLDLTSSIINDFYTGGVIRLYNGPAAGQFQTITNYDGGTKLVTVYPGFSAAPNAGNVYQIIIPQESRRIIKYTDYRDSALAPLSTTTILFTSFASDIDGFYNGLYITDTFLNETRIISTYVVAKDITGNIISRTATVATAFTAPVTTFTITSGIVSSNFSYTLFNQSANILFFSYDNLNPFVYSGSLVSQQQMVCYEIELLNLVLPNAELAVGAGGQVSYYPYVYVELKNISSSGGGLKNIIYSNNPHSTNMLFRAAIDDVPNPVNSSFIKIDGDGATQTIKFKPNDNLQFSVRLQNGEIFKTVLPEFFSPSQPNPLAQISAYFSIRRI
;
A
#
# COMPACT_ATOMS: atom_id res chain seq x y z
N MET A 1 -29.66 -36.94 -18.12
CA MET A 1 -29.84 -36.34 -16.78
C MET A 1 -29.07 -35.02 -16.76
N SER A 2 -29.73 -33.90 -17.05
CA SER A 2 -29.09 -32.57 -17.04
C SER A 2 -29.31 -31.94 -15.67
N ASN A 3 -28.38 -32.20 -14.75
CA ASN A 3 -28.36 -31.52 -13.46
C ASN A 3 -27.86 -30.09 -13.68
N SER A 4 -28.52 -29.11 -13.07
CA SER A 4 -28.00 -27.74 -12.98
C SER A 4 -26.63 -27.77 -12.30
N ARG A 5 -25.71 -26.97 -12.83
CA ARG A 5 -24.40 -26.69 -12.25
C ARG A 5 -24.33 -25.20 -11.96
N TYR A 6 -23.38 -24.81 -11.12
CA TYR A 6 -23.25 -23.42 -10.69
C TYR A 6 -21.88 -22.87 -11.01
N ILE A 7 -21.84 -21.58 -11.35
CA ILE A 7 -20.61 -20.81 -11.57
C ILE A 7 -20.63 -19.64 -10.58
N GLU A 8 -19.60 -19.56 -9.74
CA GLU A 8 -19.36 -18.43 -8.86
C GLU A 8 -18.19 -17.60 -9.40
N ILE A 9 -18.42 -16.32 -9.64
CA ILE A 9 -17.40 -15.37 -10.06
C ILE A 9 -17.16 -14.41 -8.91
N ASP A 10 -15.93 -14.33 -8.43
CA ASP A 10 -15.52 -13.40 -7.39
C ASP A 10 -14.33 -12.57 -7.88
N SER A 11 -14.51 -11.24 -7.89
CA SER A 11 -13.48 -10.30 -8.33
C SER A 11 -12.28 -10.25 -7.40
N GLN A 12 -12.38 -10.77 -6.17
CA GLN A 12 -11.24 -10.88 -5.26
C GLN A 12 -10.10 -11.66 -5.89
N PHE A 13 -10.39 -12.73 -6.63
CA PHE A 13 -9.37 -13.66 -7.12
C PHE A 13 -8.93 -13.40 -8.57
N ARG A 14 -9.06 -12.17 -9.05
CA ARG A 14 -8.67 -11.76 -10.42
C ARG A 14 -7.20 -11.39 -10.52
N ASN A 15 -6.68 -11.31 -11.75
CA ASN A 15 -5.38 -10.68 -12.01
C ASN A 15 -5.52 -9.17 -11.87
N ARG A 16 -5.13 -8.62 -10.71
CA ARG A 16 -5.31 -7.19 -10.44
C ARG A 16 -4.44 -6.28 -11.31
N THR A 17 -3.28 -6.76 -11.73
CA THR A 17 -2.35 -6.00 -12.59
C THR A 17 -2.88 -5.82 -14.00
N GLU A 18 -3.50 -6.85 -14.57
CA GLU A 18 -4.04 -6.81 -15.94
C GLU A 18 -5.47 -6.24 -15.99
N HIS A 19 -6.29 -6.57 -15.01
CA HIS A 19 -7.70 -6.19 -14.97
C HIS A 19 -8.03 -5.37 -13.72
N PRO A 20 -7.56 -4.13 -13.56
CA PRO A 20 -7.66 -3.37 -12.31
C PRO A 20 -9.08 -3.11 -11.79
N SER A 21 -10.09 -3.17 -12.67
CA SER A 21 -11.49 -2.99 -12.28
C SER A 21 -12.14 -4.30 -11.81
N ALA A 22 -12.76 -4.28 -10.63
CA ALA A 22 -13.55 -5.40 -10.12
C ALA A 22 -14.78 -5.74 -10.98
N ALA A 23 -15.26 -4.80 -11.80
CA ALA A 23 -16.44 -5.00 -12.65
C ALA A 23 -16.12 -5.41 -14.07
N ASN A 24 -14.86 -5.64 -14.43
CA ASN A 24 -14.49 -6.07 -15.78
C ASN A 24 -13.18 -6.85 -15.80
N PHE A 25 -13.27 -8.18 -15.80
CA PHE A 25 -12.09 -9.04 -15.74
C PHE A 25 -12.33 -10.39 -16.42
N MET A 26 -11.22 -11.01 -16.81
CA MET A 26 -11.19 -12.38 -17.29
C MET A 26 -11.01 -13.34 -16.10
N VAL A 27 -11.79 -14.41 -16.10
CA VAL A 27 -11.57 -15.58 -15.25
C VAL A 27 -10.94 -16.68 -16.10
N PRO A 28 -9.65 -17.00 -15.90
CA PRO A 28 -8.99 -18.05 -16.63
C PRO A 28 -9.49 -19.43 -16.18
N ILE A 29 -9.55 -20.38 -17.11
CA ILE A 29 -9.70 -21.79 -16.74
C ILE A 29 -8.35 -22.39 -16.34
N SER A 30 -8.37 -23.28 -15.35
CA SER A 30 -7.15 -23.91 -14.85
C SER A 30 -6.51 -24.78 -15.94
N ILE A 31 -5.26 -24.45 -16.25
CA ILE A 31 -4.26 -25.38 -16.76
C ILE A 31 -3.44 -25.88 -15.57
N SER A 32 -3.13 -27.17 -15.51
CA SER A 32 -2.53 -27.83 -14.35
C SER A 32 -1.23 -27.14 -13.88
N GLY A 33 -1.13 -26.85 -12.57
CA GLY A 33 0.09 -26.39 -11.90
C GLY A 33 -0.19 -25.34 -10.82
N ARG A 34 0.26 -25.57 -9.57
CA ARG A 34 0.24 -24.53 -8.52
C ARG A 34 1.39 -23.56 -8.79
N LYS A 35 1.08 -22.27 -8.97
CA LYS A 35 2.11 -21.23 -9.12
C LYS A 35 2.92 -21.10 -7.82
N GLY A 36 4.24 -21.17 -7.95
CA GLY A 36 5.18 -20.91 -6.85
C GLY A 36 5.43 -19.42 -6.66
N SER A 37 6.32 -19.07 -5.73
CA SER A 37 6.68 -17.67 -5.44
C SER A 37 7.25 -16.93 -6.66
N VAL A 38 7.90 -17.65 -7.59
CA VAL A 38 8.49 -17.09 -8.82
C VAL A 38 7.43 -16.80 -9.88
N ASP A 39 6.48 -17.72 -10.08
CA ASP A 39 5.50 -17.67 -11.17
C ASP A 39 4.14 -17.09 -10.77
N ALA A 40 4.01 -16.64 -9.51
CA ALA A 40 2.82 -15.97 -9.02
C ALA A 40 2.50 -14.72 -9.86
N VAL A 41 1.24 -14.59 -10.26
CA VAL A 41 0.79 -13.49 -11.14
C VAL A 41 0.28 -12.29 -10.33
N ASP A 42 -0.42 -12.56 -9.22
CA ASP A 42 -0.90 -11.54 -8.28
C ASP A 42 -0.49 -11.90 -6.83
N PRO A 43 0.82 -11.84 -6.52
CA PRO A 43 1.35 -12.27 -5.24
C PRO A 43 0.91 -11.37 -4.07
N VAL A 44 0.46 -11.98 -2.98
CA VAL A 44 0.06 -11.28 -1.75
C VAL A 44 0.95 -11.68 -0.58
N SER A 45 1.21 -10.71 0.31
CA SER A 45 1.86 -10.93 1.59
C SER A 45 0.93 -10.58 2.75
N THR A 46 0.83 -11.47 3.75
CA THR A 46 0.07 -11.21 4.97
C THR A 46 0.83 -10.32 5.97
N SER A 47 2.08 -9.96 5.69
CA SER A 47 2.88 -9.07 6.55
C SER A 47 2.85 -7.62 6.08
N THR A 48 2.15 -7.31 4.98
CA THR A 48 1.97 -5.93 4.49
C THR A 48 1.13 -5.11 5.48
N PRO A 49 1.47 -3.83 5.72
CA PRO A 49 0.73 -3.01 6.66
C PRO A 49 -0.60 -2.52 6.07
N GLU A 50 -1.64 -2.59 6.90
CA GLU A 50 -2.94 -1.99 6.59
C GLU A 50 -2.94 -0.47 6.84
N THR A 51 -2.21 -0.03 7.88
CA THR A 51 -2.14 1.38 8.29
C THR A 51 -0.78 1.63 8.92
N VAL A 52 -0.19 2.79 8.64
CA VAL A 52 1.08 3.26 9.18
C VAL A 52 0.87 4.66 9.74
N TRP A 53 1.30 4.91 10.98
CA TRP A 53 1.13 6.21 11.61
C TRP A 53 2.13 6.44 12.74
N VAL A 54 2.23 7.71 13.13
CA VAL A 54 2.99 8.17 14.30
C VAL A 54 2.00 8.83 15.26
N PRO A 55 1.82 8.35 16.50
CA PRO A 55 0.87 8.95 17.45
C PRO A 55 1.09 10.46 17.65
N ASP A 56 2.35 10.91 17.78
CA ASP A 56 2.73 12.33 17.90
C ASP A 56 2.41 13.16 16.66
N SER A 57 2.11 12.52 15.53
CA SER A 57 1.63 13.24 14.36
C SER A 57 0.17 13.65 14.46
N PHE A 58 -0.53 13.38 15.57
CA PHE A 58 -1.88 13.91 15.80
C PHE A 58 -1.96 15.41 15.48
N ASN A 59 -0.97 16.18 15.93
CA ASN A 59 -0.60 17.47 15.36
C ASN A 59 0.53 17.28 14.35
N THR A 60 0.35 17.79 13.13
CA THR A 60 1.35 17.57 12.08
C THR A 60 2.67 18.31 12.29
N GLN A 61 2.76 19.24 13.25
CA GLN A 61 4.02 19.87 13.70
C GLN A 61 4.86 18.98 14.63
N GLY A 62 4.34 17.82 15.07
CA GLY A 62 5.00 16.93 16.03
C GLY A 62 5.02 17.48 17.47
N GLY A 63 5.42 16.63 18.42
CA GLY A 63 5.70 17.04 19.81
C GLY A 63 4.48 17.38 20.67
N SER A 64 3.26 17.03 20.25
CA SER A 64 2.07 17.17 21.08
C SER A 64 1.03 16.10 20.76
N ASP A 65 0.55 15.42 21.80
CA ASP A 65 -0.60 14.50 21.76
C ASP A 65 -1.93 15.20 21.47
N ARG A 66 -1.92 16.49 21.14
CA ARG A 66 -3.13 17.32 21.05
C ARG A 66 -2.98 18.36 19.96
N ILE A 67 -4.10 18.68 19.32
CA ILE A 67 -4.23 19.87 18.48
C ILE A 67 -5.04 20.89 19.25
N GLY A 68 -4.49 22.08 19.51
CA GLY A 68 -5.21 23.16 20.21
C GLY A 68 -4.39 23.92 21.26
N LEU A 69 -3.36 23.30 21.84
CA LEU A 69 -2.49 23.94 22.84
C LEU A 69 -1.43 24.88 22.25
N SER A 70 -0.95 24.57 21.03
CA SER A 70 0.04 25.37 20.29
C SER A 70 -0.55 26.11 19.08
N SER A 71 -1.72 25.68 18.60
CA SER A 71 -2.46 26.28 17.49
C SER A 71 -3.86 26.61 17.98
N SER A 72 -4.26 27.88 17.91
CA SER A 72 -5.64 28.28 18.23
C SER A 72 -6.59 27.60 17.23
N LEU A 73 -7.06 26.39 17.55
CA LEU A 73 -8.02 25.66 16.76
C LEU A 73 -9.38 26.28 17.08
N ILE A 74 -9.86 27.08 16.14
CA ILE A 74 -11.01 27.95 16.31
C ILE A 74 -12.17 27.42 15.49
N VAL A 75 -13.36 27.42 16.09
CA VAL A 75 -14.61 27.16 15.38
C VAL A 75 -14.90 28.34 14.45
N ASN A 76 -14.95 28.08 13.14
CA ASN A 76 -15.30 29.05 12.12
C ASN A 76 -16.79 29.03 11.74
N GLY A 77 -17.52 28.03 12.23
CA GLY A 77 -18.96 27.89 12.07
C GLY A 77 -19.44 26.52 12.55
N ALA A 78 -20.66 26.47 13.06
CA ALA A 78 -21.33 25.24 13.47
C ALA A 78 -22.75 25.24 12.91
N THR A 79 -23.13 24.16 12.24
CA THR A 79 -24.49 23.98 11.71
C THR A 79 -25.05 22.64 12.19
N PRO A 80 -26.19 22.63 12.90
CA PRO A 80 -26.92 21.40 13.16
C PRO A 80 -27.29 20.74 11.83
N LEU A 81 -27.14 19.42 11.72
CA LEU A 81 -27.70 18.68 10.59
C LEU A 81 -29.22 18.65 10.76
N GLY A 82 -29.95 19.43 9.96
CA GLY A 82 -31.41 19.53 10.03
C GLY A 82 -32.08 18.15 9.94
N GLY A 83 -33.13 17.95 10.75
CA GLY A 83 -33.80 16.67 10.97
C GLY A 83 -33.59 16.13 12.38
N SER A 84 -34.22 15.01 12.74
CA SER A 84 -34.12 14.32 14.06
C SER A 84 -32.70 13.83 14.44
N SER A 85 -31.64 14.31 13.78
CA SER A 85 -30.27 13.89 14.01
C SER A 85 -29.65 14.64 15.19
N THR A 86 -28.93 13.92 16.05
CA THR A 86 -28.14 14.52 17.14
C THR A 86 -26.73 14.93 16.69
N ASN A 87 -26.49 15.03 15.37
CA ASN A 87 -25.15 15.28 14.84
C ASN A 87 -24.98 16.75 14.44
N THR A 88 -23.81 17.30 14.72
CA THR A 88 -23.47 18.70 14.39
C THR A 88 -22.28 18.74 13.45
N VAL A 89 -22.36 19.56 12.41
CA VAL A 89 -21.22 19.84 11.52
C VAL A 89 -20.49 21.06 12.07
N ILE A 90 -19.17 20.95 12.21
CA ILE A 90 -18.32 22.04 12.67
C ILE A 90 -17.22 22.27 11.64
N PHE A 91 -17.02 23.55 11.31
CA PHE A 91 -15.88 24.01 10.52
C PHE A 91 -14.82 24.55 11.46
N LEU A 92 -13.63 23.98 11.38
CA LEU A 92 -12.48 24.34 12.21
C LEU A 92 -11.41 25.04 11.36
N LYS A 93 -10.73 26.00 11.97
CA LYS A 93 -9.56 26.67 11.42
C LYS A 93 -8.39 26.58 12.39
N SER A 94 -7.18 26.39 11.88
CA SER A 94 -5.93 26.48 12.66
C SER A 94 -4.85 27.18 11.84
N SER A 95 -3.73 27.52 12.47
CA SER A 95 -2.53 27.93 11.74
C SER A 95 -2.13 26.89 10.68
N PRO A 96 -1.55 27.31 9.54
CA PRO A 96 -1.13 26.38 8.49
C PRO A 96 -0.18 25.32 9.04
N GLY A 97 -0.27 24.09 8.54
CA GLY A 97 0.70 23.05 8.90
C GLY A 97 0.34 22.19 10.12
N HIS A 98 -0.86 22.32 10.68
CA HIS A 98 -1.22 21.72 11.98
C HIS A 98 -2.27 20.60 11.88
N MET A 99 -3.06 20.56 10.81
CA MET A 99 -4.05 19.52 10.61
C MET A 99 -3.52 18.39 9.72
N GLN A 100 -3.95 17.17 10.05
CA GLN A 100 -3.84 15.98 9.21
C GLN A 100 -4.72 16.08 7.96
N ILE A 101 -4.14 15.66 6.85
CA ILE A 101 -4.76 15.70 5.52
C ILE A 101 -5.52 14.43 5.19
N ALA A 102 -5.21 13.33 5.88
CA ALA A 102 -5.86 12.05 5.65
C ALA A 102 -7.34 12.13 6.01
N LYS A 103 -8.20 11.67 5.09
CA LYS A 103 -9.63 11.59 5.33
C LYS A 103 -9.91 10.69 6.54
N ASP A 104 -10.81 11.16 7.40
CA ASP A 104 -11.30 10.45 8.58
C ASP A 104 -10.21 10.11 9.61
N TYR A 105 -9.05 10.78 9.55
CA TYR A 105 -7.94 10.58 10.48
C TYR A 105 -8.35 10.76 11.95
N TYR A 106 -9.16 11.78 12.25
CA TYR A 106 -9.62 12.08 13.62
C TYR A 106 -10.92 11.37 14.01
N THR A 107 -11.42 10.45 13.19
CA THR A 107 -12.64 9.71 13.51
C THR A 107 -12.48 8.93 14.82
N ALA A 108 -13.51 8.93 15.65
CA ALA A 108 -13.54 8.40 17.01
C ALA A 108 -12.69 9.15 18.05
N ALA A 109 -11.86 10.12 17.65
CA ALA A 109 -11.13 10.97 18.58
C ALA A 109 -12.07 11.92 19.36
N VAL A 110 -11.57 12.43 20.48
CA VAL A 110 -12.34 13.32 21.37
C VAL A 110 -11.98 14.77 21.09
N ILE A 111 -12.99 15.57 20.76
CA ILE A 111 -12.91 17.03 20.74
C ILE A 111 -13.44 17.59 22.07
N ARG A 112 -12.80 18.64 22.58
CA ARG A 112 -13.30 19.38 23.76
C ARG A 112 -13.16 20.89 23.62
N THR A 113 -14.03 21.64 24.29
CA THR A 113 -13.85 23.08 24.46
C THR A 113 -12.75 23.35 25.49
N ILE A 114 -11.96 24.40 25.27
CA ILE A 114 -10.88 24.80 26.18
C ILE A 114 -11.44 25.66 27.32
N ALA A 115 -12.37 26.56 27.01
CA ALA A 115 -13.05 27.42 27.98
C ALA A 115 -14.26 26.72 28.62
N ALA A 116 -14.58 27.11 29.86
CA ALA A 116 -15.74 26.60 30.57
C ALA A 116 -17.07 27.11 29.94
N PRO A 117 -18.13 26.28 29.86
CA PRO A 117 -18.17 24.88 30.29
C PRO A 117 -17.39 23.96 29.35
N ILE A 118 -16.56 23.08 29.93
CA ILE A 118 -15.81 22.08 29.17
C ILE A 118 -16.81 21.02 28.67
N GLN A 119 -17.09 21.05 27.37
CA GLN A 119 -17.88 20.05 26.68
C GLN A 119 -16.94 19.09 25.97
N LYS A 120 -17.34 17.82 25.85
CA LYS A 120 -16.61 16.79 25.11
C LYS A 120 -17.55 16.10 24.14
N ALA A 121 -17.06 15.83 22.94
CA ALA A 121 -17.78 15.06 21.95
C ALA A 121 -16.83 14.13 21.19
N ARG A 122 -17.40 13.13 20.52
CA ARG A 122 -16.68 12.23 19.63
C ARG A 122 -16.88 12.64 18.19
N ILE A 123 -15.79 12.64 17.43
CA ILE A 123 -15.78 12.92 16.01
C ILE A 123 -16.27 11.68 15.27
N VAL A 124 -17.28 11.85 14.41
CA VAL A 124 -17.89 10.83 13.56
C VAL A 124 -17.21 10.78 12.19
N SER A 125 -16.77 11.93 11.67
CA SER A 125 -15.99 12.01 10.43
C SER A 125 -15.16 13.28 10.41
N SER A 126 -14.06 13.28 9.67
CA SER A 126 -13.19 14.44 9.52
C SER A 126 -12.66 14.57 8.09
N ILE A 127 -12.85 15.72 7.46
CA ILE A 127 -12.39 15.98 6.11
C ILE A 127 -11.60 17.28 6.09
N TYR A 128 -10.33 17.17 5.68
CA TYR A 128 -9.48 18.30 5.41
C TYR A 128 -9.96 19.04 4.16
N MET A 129 -10.13 20.37 4.26
CA MET A 129 -10.67 21.19 3.17
C MET A 129 -9.60 22.00 2.43
N GLY A 130 -8.38 22.08 2.95
CA GLY A 130 -7.26 22.77 2.33
C GLY A 130 -6.58 23.80 3.23
N THR A 131 -5.41 24.24 2.79
CA THR A 131 -4.63 25.32 3.41
C THR A 131 -4.80 26.60 2.61
N SER A 132 -5.22 27.69 3.25
CA SER A 132 -5.01 29.05 2.72
C SER A 132 -3.65 29.58 3.19
N SER A 133 -3.21 30.72 2.66
CA SER A 133 -1.96 31.36 3.11
C SER A 133 -1.92 31.67 4.61
N THR A 134 -3.07 31.69 5.29
CA THR A 134 -3.18 32.08 6.70
C THR A 134 -3.80 31.02 7.61
N ALA A 135 -4.48 30.00 7.08
CA ALA A 135 -5.11 28.97 7.89
C ALA A 135 -5.33 27.62 7.16
N ASP A 136 -5.18 26.53 7.91
CA ASP A 136 -5.73 25.22 7.56
C ASP A 136 -7.23 25.20 7.88
N SER A 137 -8.03 24.57 7.01
CA SER A 137 -9.49 24.43 7.20
C SER A 137 -9.91 22.96 7.19
N MET A 138 -10.78 22.59 8.13
CA MET A 138 -11.32 21.22 8.25
C MET A 138 -12.80 21.24 8.56
N ARG A 139 -13.53 20.26 8.01
CA ARG A 139 -14.91 19.95 8.37
C ARG A 139 -14.92 18.70 9.23
N ILE A 140 -15.54 18.77 10.40
CA ILE A 140 -15.83 17.60 11.23
C ILE A 140 -17.32 17.43 11.43
N VAL A 141 -17.74 16.18 11.61
CA VAL A 141 -19.07 15.84 12.10
C VAL A 141 -18.91 15.23 13.47
N ILE A 142 -19.70 15.66 14.43
CA ILE A 142 -19.66 15.14 15.79
C ILE A 142 -21.03 14.57 16.18
N SER A 143 -21.00 13.61 17.10
CA SER A 143 -22.22 13.01 17.66
C SER A 143 -22.58 13.62 19.01
N GLY A 144 -23.88 13.83 19.22
CA GLY A 144 -24.44 14.29 20.49
C GLY A 144 -24.58 15.81 20.61
N THR A 145 -25.00 16.25 21.80
CA THR A 145 -25.18 17.66 22.13
C THR A 145 -23.83 18.29 22.46
N PHE A 146 -23.20 18.92 21.48
CA PHE A 146 -21.99 19.72 21.64
C PHE A 146 -22.23 21.08 21.01
N VAL A 147 -22.24 22.09 21.86
CA VAL A 147 -22.66 23.44 21.52
C VAL A 147 -21.44 24.34 21.54
N VAL A 148 -21.06 24.83 20.36
CA VAL A 148 -19.97 25.77 20.16
C VAL A 148 -20.40 26.89 19.21
N ALA A 149 -19.92 28.09 19.45
CA ALA A 149 -20.11 29.26 18.61
C ALA A 149 -18.86 29.53 17.76
N SER A 150 -19.04 30.32 16.69
CA SER A 150 -17.90 30.82 15.92
C SER A 150 -17.00 31.67 16.83
N GLY A 151 -15.70 31.38 16.83
CA GLY A 151 -14.71 32.02 17.70
C GLY A 151 -14.29 31.16 18.90
N ASP A 152 -15.03 30.11 19.24
CA ASP A 152 -14.68 29.24 20.37
C ASP A 152 -13.39 28.45 20.08
N SER A 153 -12.53 28.35 21.09
CA SER A 153 -11.33 27.53 21.03
C SER A 153 -11.61 26.10 21.50
N VAL A 154 -11.19 25.14 20.68
CA VAL A 154 -11.35 23.70 20.92
C VAL A 154 -10.00 23.00 20.82
N GLU A 155 -9.91 21.79 21.36
CA GLU A 155 -8.78 20.90 21.13
C GLU A 155 -9.22 19.48 20.83
N ILE A 156 -8.43 18.77 20.01
CA ILE A 156 -8.62 17.35 19.73
C ILE A 156 -7.49 16.58 20.42
N LEU A 157 -7.86 15.55 21.17
CA LEU A 157 -6.96 14.77 22.01
C LEU A 157 -6.63 13.43 21.34
N ASN A 158 -5.34 13.08 21.29
CA ASN A 158 -4.88 11.72 21.02
C ASN A 158 -5.19 10.85 22.26
N PRO A 159 -6.02 9.80 22.12
CA PRO A 159 -6.36 8.93 23.25
C PRO A 159 -5.36 7.79 23.46
N THR A 160 -4.23 7.76 22.73
CA THR A 160 -3.16 6.77 22.91
C THR A 160 -2.55 6.88 24.31
N ASP A 161 -2.49 5.75 25.01
CA ASP A 161 -1.77 5.58 26.28
C ASP A 161 -0.86 4.35 26.19
N ILE A 162 0.43 4.62 26.03
CA ILE A 162 1.50 3.61 26.04
C ILE A 162 2.39 3.74 27.28
N THR A 163 2.00 4.59 28.24
CA THR A 163 2.74 4.76 29.50
C THR A 163 2.52 3.55 30.42
N SER A 164 1.35 2.91 30.31
CA SER A 164 1.06 1.63 30.93
C SER A 164 1.76 0.49 30.16
N LEU A 165 2.93 0.06 30.65
CA LEU A 165 3.71 -1.01 30.00
C LEU A 165 3.03 -2.38 30.00
N THR A 166 2.00 -2.56 30.82
CA THR A 166 1.27 -3.83 31.00
C THR A 166 -0.17 -3.78 30.52
N ASP A 167 -0.71 -2.60 30.21
CA ASP A 167 -2.06 -2.46 29.65
C ASP A 167 -2.11 -1.25 28.69
N PRO A 168 -1.33 -1.27 27.58
CA PRO A 168 -1.28 -0.14 26.66
C PRO A 168 -2.49 -0.14 25.72
N TRP A 169 -2.99 1.07 25.44
CA TRP A 169 -4.07 1.33 24.49
C TRP A 169 -3.57 2.29 23.41
N MET A 170 -3.71 1.93 22.15
CA MET A 170 -3.25 2.75 21.03
C MET A 170 -4.40 3.17 20.14
N PHE A 171 -4.41 4.44 19.74
CA PHE A 171 -5.38 4.94 18.76
C PHE A 171 -4.97 4.56 17.34
N ILE A 172 -5.92 4.00 16.58
CA ILE A 172 -5.77 3.69 15.16
C ILE A 172 -6.44 4.78 14.33
N PRO A 173 -5.68 5.62 13.61
CA PRO A 173 -6.27 6.61 12.72
C PRO A 173 -7.05 5.92 11.58
N SER A 174 -8.22 6.46 11.25
CA SER A 174 -9.11 5.90 10.23
C SER A 174 -9.41 4.39 10.40
N GLY A 175 -9.51 3.92 11.65
CA GLY A 175 -9.79 2.53 11.99
C GLY A 175 -11.12 1.99 11.43
N LYS A 176 -11.23 0.66 11.35
CA LYS A 176 -12.42 -0.05 10.87
C LYS A 176 -13.59 0.11 11.85
N LEU A 177 -14.82 0.31 11.35
CA LEU A 177 -16.00 0.51 12.20
C LEU A 177 -16.58 -0.77 12.82
N ALA A 178 -16.07 -1.95 12.44
CA ALA A 178 -16.55 -3.22 12.97
C ALA A 178 -15.87 -3.57 14.30
N PRO A 179 -16.63 -4.01 15.34
CA PRO A 179 -16.01 -4.50 16.56
C PRO A 179 -15.12 -5.71 16.23
N ASN A 180 -14.00 -5.85 16.95
CA ASN A 180 -13.03 -6.94 16.75
C ASN A 180 -12.36 -7.01 15.37
N ALA A 181 -12.43 -5.95 14.55
CA ALA A 181 -11.83 -5.91 13.21
C ALA A 181 -10.32 -6.23 13.16
N TYR A 182 -9.64 -6.12 14.31
CA TYR A 182 -8.19 -6.29 14.45
C TYR A 182 -7.78 -7.40 15.43
N VAL A 183 -8.68 -8.31 15.82
CA VAL A 183 -8.41 -9.34 16.87
C VAL A 183 -7.40 -10.43 16.46
N ASN A 184 -6.83 -10.38 15.25
CA ASN A 184 -5.75 -11.27 14.80
C ASN A 184 -4.63 -10.51 14.09
N THR A 185 -4.43 -9.24 14.44
CA THR A 185 -3.35 -8.42 13.88
C THR A 185 -2.27 -8.19 14.93
N VAL A 186 -1.15 -7.61 14.48
CA VAL A 186 -0.06 -7.14 15.33
C VAL A 186 0.14 -5.65 15.12
N ILE A 187 0.51 -4.97 16.20
CA ILE A 187 1.13 -3.64 16.12
C ILE A 187 2.63 -3.85 16.08
N TYR A 188 3.24 -3.45 14.96
CA TYR A 188 4.68 -3.48 14.74
C TYR A 188 5.24 -2.06 14.85
N ASN A 189 6.15 -1.85 15.79
CA ASN A 189 6.93 -0.64 15.96
C ASN A 189 8.13 -0.71 14.99
N GLN A 190 8.05 0.04 13.89
CA GLN A 190 9.07 0.07 12.84
C GLN A 190 10.38 0.65 13.36
N THR A 191 10.31 1.68 14.20
CA THR A 191 11.48 2.36 14.76
C THR A 191 12.30 1.47 15.69
N ARG A 192 11.65 0.52 16.37
CA ARG A 192 12.30 -0.35 17.37
C ARG A 192 12.48 -1.80 16.92
N ASN A 193 11.88 -2.21 15.80
CA ASN A 193 11.84 -3.59 15.34
C ASN A 193 11.27 -4.54 16.43
N GLU A 194 10.12 -4.16 16.99
CA GLU A 194 9.37 -4.91 18.00
C GLU A 194 7.89 -4.99 17.61
N TYR A 195 7.17 -6.01 18.05
CA TYR A 195 5.72 -6.08 17.89
C TYR A 195 4.98 -6.65 19.09
N ARG A 196 3.69 -6.35 19.17
CA ARG A 196 2.74 -6.98 20.09
C ARG A 196 1.47 -7.40 19.35
N PRO A 197 0.91 -8.59 19.61
CA PRO A 197 -0.42 -8.97 19.15
C PRO A 197 -1.50 -8.02 19.69
N ALA A 198 -2.57 -7.83 18.93
CA ALA A 198 -3.76 -7.16 19.41
C ALA A 198 -4.71 -8.14 20.10
N ILE A 199 -5.23 -7.78 21.28
CA ILE A 199 -6.22 -8.59 22.02
C ILE A 199 -7.63 -8.09 21.80
N ASP A 200 -7.80 -6.77 21.78
CA ASP A 200 -9.13 -6.14 21.73
C ASP A 200 -9.07 -4.90 20.84
N TYR A 201 -10.19 -4.61 20.18
CA TYR A 201 -10.36 -3.40 19.40
C TYR A 201 -11.77 -2.84 19.55
N GLN A 202 -11.81 -1.61 20.05
CA GLN A 202 -13.04 -0.86 20.24
C GLN A 202 -13.33 0.01 19.03
N SER A 203 -14.25 -0.43 18.17
CA SER A 203 -14.60 0.31 16.95
C SER A 203 -15.26 1.67 17.17
N PHE A 204 -15.72 1.97 18.39
CA PHE A 204 -16.29 3.29 18.72
C PHE A 204 -15.26 4.31 19.18
N THR A 205 -14.11 3.87 19.69
CA THR A 205 -13.00 4.74 20.16
C THR A 205 -11.77 4.64 19.27
N HIS A 206 -11.76 3.66 18.35
CA HIS A 206 -10.61 3.23 17.57
C HIS A 206 -9.38 2.91 18.42
N LEU A 207 -9.58 2.52 19.68
CA LEU A 207 -8.51 2.09 20.56
C LEU A 207 -8.30 0.58 20.42
N ILE A 208 -7.04 0.20 20.21
CA ILE A 208 -6.58 -1.18 20.20
C ILE A 208 -5.82 -1.45 21.49
N LYS A 209 -6.06 -2.62 22.09
CA LYS A 209 -5.35 -3.13 23.26
C LYS A 209 -4.31 -4.15 22.82
N LEU A 210 -3.09 -4.06 23.35
CA LEU A 210 -2.00 -4.97 23.01
C LEU A 210 -1.87 -6.11 24.03
N ASP A 211 -1.41 -7.26 23.55
CA ASP A 211 -0.98 -8.37 24.38
C ASP A 211 0.42 -8.10 24.94
N THR A 212 0.46 -7.81 26.23
CA THR A 212 1.67 -7.60 27.02
C THR A 212 1.95 -8.75 27.99
N SER A 213 1.25 -9.88 27.83
CA SER A 213 1.50 -11.08 28.63
C SER A 213 2.79 -11.79 28.20
N GLY A 214 3.39 -12.54 29.12
CA GLY A 214 4.63 -13.27 28.89
C GLY A 214 5.89 -12.53 29.33
N LEU A 215 7.05 -13.04 28.91
CA LEU A 215 8.36 -12.50 29.26
C LEU A 215 8.76 -11.39 28.29
N SER A 216 9.37 -10.33 28.82
CA SER A 216 9.84 -9.20 28.01
C SER A 216 10.78 -9.66 26.89
N SER A 217 10.38 -9.41 25.65
CA SER A 217 11.13 -9.70 24.43
C SER A 217 10.68 -8.76 23.31
N ASN A 218 11.32 -8.85 22.15
CA ASN A 218 10.93 -8.03 20.99
C ASN A 218 9.50 -8.35 20.49
N ASN A 219 8.96 -9.52 20.85
CA ASN A 219 7.74 -10.07 20.24
C ASN A 219 6.63 -10.40 21.26
N SER A 220 6.90 -10.32 22.56
CA SER A 220 5.96 -10.68 23.64
C SER A 220 6.35 -10.02 24.96
N GLY A 221 5.44 -10.06 25.95
CA GLY A 221 5.63 -9.47 27.26
C GLY A 221 5.35 -7.96 27.32
N PRO A 222 5.62 -7.32 28.46
CA PRO A 222 5.42 -5.88 28.64
C PRO A 222 6.10 -5.05 27.55
N LEU A 223 5.57 -3.86 27.28
CA LEU A 223 6.27 -2.92 26.39
C LEU A 223 7.65 -2.62 26.98
N SER A 224 8.66 -2.49 26.12
CA SER A 224 10.08 -2.41 26.51
C SER A 224 10.46 -1.12 27.26
N GLY A 225 9.51 -0.31 27.76
CA GLY A 225 9.75 1.01 28.37
C GLY A 225 10.29 2.06 27.39
N LEU A 226 10.55 1.64 26.14
CA LEU A 226 11.18 2.40 25.07
C LEU A 226 10.23 2.74 23.93
N TRP A 227 9.01 2.19 23.94
CA TRP A 227 7.96 2.57 23.01
C TRP A 227 7.53 4.00 23.32
N THR A 228 7.58 4.88 22.32
CA THR A 228 7.21 6.29 22.46
C THR A 228 6.15 6.69 21.45
N THR A 229 5.45 7.78 21.71
CA THR A 229 4.45 8.34 20.78
C THR A 229 5.09 8.94 19.53
N ALA A 230 6.42 9.16 19.55
CA ALA A 230 7.22 9.59 18.41
C ALA A 230 7.63 8.43 17.48
N ASP A 231 7.55 7.18 17.94
CA ASP A 231 7.89 6.02 17.10
C ASP A 231 6.86 5.84 15.97
N THR A 232 7.30 5.20 14.88
CA THR A 232 6.42 4.84 13.76
C THR A 232 5.84 3.44 13.96
N TYR A 233 4.52 3.35 13.94
CA TYR A 233 3.78 2.11 14.13
C TYR A 233 3.06 1.68 12.86
N SER A 234 2.90 0.37 12.72
CA SER A 234 2.09 -0.20 11.66
C SER A 234 1.22 -1.34 12.15
N LEU A 235 0.00 -1.38 11.64
CA LEU A 235 -0.96 -2.45 11.87
C LEU A 235 -0.80 -3.49 10.76
N ARG A 236 -0.48 -4.73 11.11
CA ARG A 236 -0.20 -5.81 10.14
C ARG A 236 -0.98 -7.08 10.51
N PRO A 237 -1.50 -7.86 9.55
CA PRO A 237 -2.11 -9.17 9.86
C PRO A 237 -1.11 -10.17 10.46
N LYS A 238 0.16 -10.12 10.02
CA LYS A 238 1.26 -10.93 10.57
C LYS A 238 2.53 -10.09 10.75
N PRO A 239 3.43 -10.47 11.68
CA PRO A 239 4.68 -9.77 11.86
C PRO A 239 5.58 -9.86 10.62
N VAL A 240 6.50 -8.91 10.52
CA VAL A 240 7.59 -8.96 9.55
C VAL A 240 8.57 -10.07 9.96
N SER A 241 9.10 -10.80 8.99
CA SER A 241 10.00 -11.92 9.27
C SER A 241 11.48 -11.55 9.26
N PHE A 242 11.84 -10.46 8.58
CA PHE A 242 13.21 -10.01 8.46
C PHE A 242 13.25 -8.48 8.38
N HIS A 243 14.15 -7.87 9.15
CA HIS A 243 14.41 -6.45 9.21
C HIS A 243 15.93 -6.22 9.19
N SER A 244 16.42 -5.34 8.30
CA SER A 244 17.82 -4.95 8.24
C SER A 244 17.99 -3.63 7.51
N PRO A 245 18.99 -2.81 7.88
CA PRO A 245 19.48 -1.77 6.98
C PRO A 245 20.04 -2.42 5.71
N LEU A 246 19.82 -1.77 4.57
CA LEU A 246 20.30 -2.19 3.25
C LEU A 246 21.64 -1.55 2.90
N ASP A 247 22.45 -2.27 2.13
CA ASP A 247 23.69 -1.80 1.51
C ASP A 247 24.70 -1.17 2.47
N LEU A 248 24.69 -1.58 3.74
CA LEU A 248 25.56 -1.00 4.75
C LEU A 248 27.03 -1.31 4.44
N SER A 249 27.82 -0.26 4.15
CA SER A 249 29.28 -0.29 4.08
C SER A 249 29.84 0.44 5.30
N VAL A 250 30.80 -0.17 6.02
CA VAL A 250 31.41 0.43 7.23
C VAL A 250 32.33 1.61 6.86
N VAL A 251 32.73 1.74 5.60
CA VAL A 251 33.59 2.84 5.13
C VAL A 251 32.73 4.03 4.68
N THR A 252 32.51 4.97 5.61
CA THR A 252 31.70 6.20 5.43
C THR A 252 32.37 7.29 4.58
N LEU A 253 33.55 7.04 3.99
CA LEU A 253 34.38 8.06 3.34
C LEU A 253 34.66 7.84 1.85
N LEU A 254 34.00 6.88 1.19
CA LEU A 254 34.27 6.63 -0.25
C LEU A 254 33.27 7.37 -1.16
N PRO A 255 33.75 8.20 -2.13
CA PRO A 255 32.92 9.04 -2.99
C PRO A 255 32.16 8.29 -4.10
N ALA A 256 32.05 6.97 -4.03
CA ALA A 256 31.37 6.16 -5.05
C ALA A 256 30.58 5.01 -4.43
N GLN A 257 29.72 5.34 -3.46
CA GLN A 257 28.75 4.39 -2.95
C GLN A 257 27.74 4.05 -4.05
N PRO A 258 27.33 2.79 -4.21
CA PRO A 258 26.48 2.41 -5.32
C PRO A 258 25.03 2.83 -5.02
N ASN A 259 24.63 3.98 -5.54
CA ASN A 259 23.26 4.48 -5.41
C ASN A 259 22.37 3.81 -6.45
N THR A 260 21.77 2.69 -6.09
CA THR A 260 20.76 2.04 -6.93
C THR A 260 19.39 2.19 -6.32
N LYS A 261 18.39 2.09 -7.20
CA LYS A 261 16.97 2.13 -6.82
C LYS A 261 16.31 0.76 -7.02
N ASN A 262 17.07 -0.27 -7.39
CA ASN A 262 16.53 -1.57 -7.81
C ASN A 262 17.34 -2.79 -7.38
N SER A 263 18.61 -2.64 -7.00
CA SER A 263 19.38 -3.71 -6.38
C SER A 263 19.63 -3.38 -4.91
N PHE A 264 19.81 -4.42 -4.11
CA PHE A 264 20.07 -4.27 -2.69
C PHE A 264 21.00 -5.38 -2.21
N ASN A 265 21.61 -5.15 -1.07
CA ASN A 265 22.47 -6.07 -0.35
C ASN A 265 21.99 -6.18 1.09
N LEU A 266 21.86 -7.42 1.57
CA LEU A 266 21.56 -7.72 2.96
C LEU A 266 22.86 -7.96 3.73
N ASN A 267 22.81 -7.79 5.04
CA ASN A 267 23.93 -8.10 5.91
C ASN A 267 24.35 -9.58 5.73
N PRO A 268 25.64 -9.91 5.58
CA PRO A 268 26.09 -11.30 5.39
C PRO A 268 25.85 -12.22 6.60
N SER A 269 25.50 -11.67 7.77
CA SER A 269 25.06 -12.46 8.95
C SER A 269 23.68 -13.10 8.79
N VAL A 270 22.92 -12.71 7.76
CA VAL A 270 21.59 -13.24 7.47
C VAL A 270 21.71 -14.68 6.98
N GLN A 271 20.88 -15.57 7.52
CA GLN A 271 20.86 -16.99 7.18
C GLN A 271 20.20 -17.22 5.81
N PRO A 272 20.68 -18.22 5.04
CA PRO A 272 20.30 -18.41 3.64
C PRO A 272 18.83 -18.82 3.53
N THR A 273 18.02 -17.94 2.93
CA THR A 273 16.70 -18.30 2.41
C THR A 273 16.52 -17.64 1.05
N ASN A 274 15.89 -18.37 0.11
CA ASN A 274 15.59 -17.81 -1.19
C ASN A 274 14.43 -16.82 -1.06
N PHE A 275 14.72 -15.53 -1.19
CA PHE A 275 13.72 -14.46 -1.12
C PHE A 275 13.00 -14.19 -2.45
N VAL A 276 13.32 -14.91 -3.54
CA VAL A 276 12.67 -14.69 -4.83
C VAL A 276 11.15 -14.90 -4.72
N GLY A 277 10.42 -13.89 -5.20
CA GLY A 277 8.96 -13.82 -5.12
C GLY A 277 8.41 -13.12 -3.88
N SER A 278 9.23 -12.93 -2.85
CA SER A 278 8.90 -12.10 -1.68
C SER A 278 9.00 -10.62 -2.03
N PHE A 279 8.68 -9.73 -1.09
CA PHE A 279 8.72 -8.29 -1.29
C PHE A 279 9.77 -7.65 -0.39
N LEU A 280 10.55 -6.74 -0.97
CA LEU A 280 11.37 -5.79 -0.22
C LEU A 280 10.50 -4.57 0.08
N GLU A 281 10.34 -4.24 1.35
CA GLU A 281 9.61 -3.06 1.83
C GLU A 281 10.61 -2.13 2.50
N VAL A 282 10.73 -0.89 2.03
CA VAL A 282 11.50 0.13 2.73
C VAL A 282 10.55 0.86 3.68
N GLU A 283 10.95 0.95 4.94
CA GLU A 283 10.14 1.52 6.02
C GLU A 283 9.89 3.02 5.82
N GLN A 284 8.85 3.54 6.46
CA GLN A 284 8.60 4.97 6.44
C GLN A 284 9.74 5.69 7.17
N PHE A 285 10.32 6.69 6.50
CA PHE A 285 11.30 7.57 7.12
C PHE A 285 10.70 8.96 7.30
N LYS A 286 10.95 9.55 8.47
CA LYS A 286 10.43 10.87 8.84
C LYS A 286 11.49 11.67 9.57
N THR A 287 11.77 12.89 9.11
CA THR A 287 12.66 13.79 9.85
C THR A 287 11.92 14.46 11.01
N PRO A 288 12.62 14.89 12.07
CA PRO A 288 12.04 15.76 13.08
C PRO A 288 11.40 17.00 12.45
N ALA A 289 10.27 17.46 13.00
CA ALA A 289 9.62 18.71 12.58
C ALA A 289 10.31 19.97 13.14
N THR A 290 11.63 19.89 13.33
CA THR A 290 12.48 20.93 13.92
C THR A 290 13.65 21.32 13.01
N ASP A 291 13.87 20.58 11.93
CA ASP A 291 14.97 20.82 11.01
C ASP A 291 14.74 22.12 10.24
N ALA A 292 15.82 22.89 10.02
CA ALA A 292 15.73 24.21 9.42
C ALA A 292 16.51 24.30 8.10
N ILE A 293 15.95 25.02 7.12
CA ILE A 293 16.59 25.28 5.84
C ILE A 293 17.90 26.05 6.08
N SER A 294 19.00 25.55 5.52
CA SER A 294 20.33 26.13 5.75
C SER A 294 20.60 27.35 4.85
N ALA A 295 20.13 27.31 3.61
CA ALA A 295 20.27 28.41 2.66
C ALA A 295 18.99 28.58 1.83
N ALA A 296 18.60 29.84 1.64
CA ALA A 296 17.49 30.21 0.77
C ALA A 296 17.81 29.85 -0.69
N GLY A 297 16.77 29.59 -1.47
CA GLY A 297 16.91 29.30 -2.89
C GLY A 297 15.75 29.84 -3.71
N SER A 298 15.28 29.07 -4.68
CA SER A 298 14.10 29.37 -5.49
C SER A 298 12.86 28.66 -4.93
N ILE A 299 11.72 28.86 -5.59
CA ILE A 299 10.48 28.12 -5.31
C ILE A 299 10.60 26.61 -5.56
N THR A 300 11.60 26.16 -6.32
CA THR A 300 11.80 24.75 -6.68
C THR A 300 13.07 24.15 -6.10
N GLN A 301 14.03 24.94 -5.66
CA GLN A 301 15.35 24.46 -5.20
C GLN A 301 15.86 25.23 -4.00
N PHE A 302 16.34 24.54 -2.97
CA PHE A 302 16.92 25.14 -1.76
C PHE A 302 17.80 24.10 -1.04
N ASN A 303 18.61 24.53 -0.06
CA ASN A 303 19.49 23.62 0.67
C ASN A 303 18.86 23.20 2.01
N LEU A 304 18.85 21.90 2.28
CA LEU A 304 18.41 21.34 3.55
C LEU A 304 19.43 21.59 4.67
N ASP A 305 19.08 21.17 5.88
CA ASP A 305 19.95 21.25 7.06
C ASP A 305 21.32 20.57 6.79
N LEU A 306 22.40 21.11 7.37
CA LEU A 306 23.76 20.55 7.22
C LEU A 306 23.86 19.11 7.77
N THR A 307 23.01 18.74 8.71
CA THR A 307 22.91 17.40 9.30
C THR A 307 22.14 16.40 8.42
N SER A 308 21.53 16.87 7.32
CA SER A 308 20.79 16.00 6.39
C SER A 308 21.70 14.96 5.72
N SER A 309 21.12 13.86 5.24
CA SER A 309 21.83 12.73 4.65
C SER A 309 22.89 13.14 3.61
N ILE A 310 24.07 12.51 3.64
CA ILE A 310 25.13 12.71 2.63
C ILE A 310 24.90 11.90 1.35
N ILE A 311 23.81 11.14 1.30
CA ILE A 311 23.54 10.19 0.23
C ILE A 311 22.63 10.86 -0.81
N ASN A 312 23.05 10.80 -2.08
CA ASN A 312 22.22 11.28 -3.20
C ASN A 312 20.93 10.46 -3.29
N ASP A 313 19.85 11.10 -3.72
CA ASP A 313 18.53 10.50 -3.86
C ASP A 313 17.91 9.93 -2.57
N PHE A 314 18.48 10.21 -1.40
CA PHE A 314 17.96 9.70 -0.12
C PHE A 314 16.52 10.17 0.15
N TYR A 315 16.22 11.44 -0.13
CA TYR A 315 14.87 12.02 0.09
C TYR A 315 13.99 12.05 -1.16
N THR A 316 14.46 11.54 -2.30
CA THR A 316 13.72 11.60 -3.58
C THR A 316 12.43 10.79 -3.52
N GLY A 317 11.31 11.35 -4.00
CA GLY A 317 9.97 10.79 -3.86
C GLY A 317 9.29 11.07 -2.52
N GLY A 318 10.03 11.60 -1.54
CA GLY A 318 9.47 12.07 -0.28
C GLY A 318 8.66 13.37 -0.45
N VAL A 319 7.84 13.66 0.55
CA VAL A 319 7.10 14.92 0.65
C VAL A 319 7.77 15.79 1.70
N ILE A 320 8.12 17.02 1.32
CA ILE A 320 8.60 18.05 2.24
C ILE A 320 7.46 19.00 2.59
N ARG A 321 7.24 19.23 3.88
CA ARG A 321 6.28 20.20 4.40
C ARG A 321 7.03 21.33 5.10
N LEU A 322 6.62 22.57 4.85
CA LEU A 322 7.12 23.76 5.54
C LEU A 322 6.16 24.17 6.64
N TYR A 323 6.69 24.60 7.78
CA TYR A 323 5.89 24.92 8.96
C TYR A 323 5.82 26.42 9.27
N ASN A 324 6.79 27.19 8.79
CA ASN A 324 6.83 28.63 8.92
C ASN A 324 7.34 29.26 7.60
N GLY A 325 7.33 30.59 7.54
CA GLY A 325 7.73 31.33 6.35
C GLY A 325 6.60 31.54 5.33
N PRO A 326 6.92 32.09 4.15
CA PRO A 326 5.92 32.55 3.18
C PRO A 326 5.17 31.40 2.48
N ALA A 327 5.66 30.18 2.59
CA ALA A 327 5.04 28.95 2.08
C ALA A 327 4.63 27.99 3.23
N ALA A 328 4.41 28.51 4.44
CA ALA A 328 4.00 27.72 5.60
C ALA A 328 2.73 26.90 5.32
N GLY A 329 2.73 25.65 5.79
CA GLY A 329 1.65 24.69 5.60
C GLY A 329 1.66 23.98 4.24
N GLN A 330 2.38 24.51 3.24
CA GLN A 330 2.50 23.85 1.94
C GLN A 330 3.41 22.62 2.03
N PHE A 331 3.10 21.65 1.18
CA PHE A 331 3.90 20.46 1.00
C PHE A 331 4.16 20.25 -0.48
N GLN A 332 5.35 19.77 -0.81
CA GLN A 332 5.76 19.48 -2.19
C GLN A 332 6.49 18.14 -2.27
N THR A 333 6.46 17.52 -3.44
CA THR A 333 7.18 16.27 -3.68
C THR A 333 8.62 16.58 -4.06
N ILE A 334 9.57 15.92 -3.42
CA ILE A 334 10.99 16.00 -3.75
C ILE A 334 11.24 15.16 -5.00
N THR A 335 11.72 15.78 -6.07
CA THR A 335 12.04 15.12 -7.33
C THR A 335 13.52 14.78 -7.48
N ASN A 336 14.39 15.47 -6.74
CA ASN A 336 15.81 15.20 -6.72
C ASN A 336 16.44 15.68 -5.40
N TYR A 337 17.49 14.98 -4.96
CA TYR A 337 18.29 15.36 -3.81
C TYR A 337 19.78 15.05 -4.04
N ASP A 338 20.62 16.07 -3.92
CA ASP A 338 22.08 15.92 -3.92
C ASP A 338 22.58 15.94 -2.48
N GLY A 339 23.06 14.79 -1.99
CA GLY A 339 23.57 14.63 -0.63
C GLY A 339 24.93 15.28 -0.39
N GLY A 340 25.70 15.55 -1.44
CA GLY A 340 26.97 16.26 -1.35
C GLY A 340 26.77 17.75 -1.08
N THR A 341 25.81 18.38 -1.78
CA THR A 341 25.49 19.81 -1.64
C THR A 341 24.29 20.10 -0.72
N LYS A 342 23.57 19.06 -0.29
CA LYS A 342 22.28 19.14 0.43
C LYS A 342 21.18 19.85 -0.37
N LEU A 343 21.35 19.97 -1.68
CA LEU A 343 20.39 20.66 -2.55
C LEU A 343 19.18 19.75 -2.79
N VAL A 344 17.99 20.23 -2.42
CA VAL A 344 16.73 19.56 -2.72
C VAL A 344 16.05 20.26 -3.91
N THR A 345 15.43 19.49 -4.78
CA THR A 345 14.55 19.98 -5.86
C THR A 345 13.14 19.43 -5.67
N VAL A 346 12.12 20.28 -5.80
CA VAL A 346 10.71 19.93 -5.60
C VAL A 346 9.86 20.20 -6.84
N TYR A 347 8.78 19.44 -7.00
CA TYR A 347 7.73 19.68 -8.00
C TYR A 347 6.34 19.27 -7.48
N PRO A 348 5.29 20.11 -7.67
CA PRO A 348 5.37 21.49 -8.16
C PRO A 348 6.16 22.41 -7.20
N GLY A 349 6.52 23.60 -7.68
CA GLY A 349 7.22 24.58 -6.84
C GLY A 349 6.31 25.13 -5.73
N PHE A 350 6.91 25.61 -4.64
CA PHE A 350 6.19 26.37 -3.61
C PHE A 350 5.62 27.68 -4.17
N SER A 351 4.60 28.26 -3.53
CA SER A 351 4.07 29.56 -3.97
C SER A 351 5.04 30.72 -3.73
N ALA A 352 5.99 30.54 -2.82
CA ALA A 352 7.03 31.50 -2.48
C ALA A 352 8.31 30.76 -2.11
N ALA A 353 9.47 31.38 -2.35
CA ALA A 353 10.76 30.76 -2.10
C ALA A 353 10.96 30.54 -0.58
N PRO A 354 11.37 29.34 -0.15
CA PRO A 354 11.72 29.10 1.25
C PRO A 354 13.01 29.85 1.62
N ASN A 355 13.04 30.42 2.82
CA ASN A 355 14.18 31.16 3.35
C ASN A 355 14.98 30.33 4.35
N ALA A 356 16.25 30.70 4.56
CA ALA A 356 17.06 30.12 5.63
C ALA A 356 16.37 30.30 6.99
N GLY A 357 16.40 29.27 7.83
CA GLY A 357 15.69 29.21 9.11
C GLY A 357 14.21 28.81 9.01
N ASN A 358 13.66 28.58 7.81
CA ASN A 358 12.34 27.98 7.70
C ASN A 358 12.40 26.51 8.14
N VAL A 359 11.50 26.15 9.04
CA VAL A 359 11.40 24.82 9.65
C VAL A 359 10.58 23.92 8.73
N TYR A 360 11.06 22.70 8.55
CA TYR A 360 10.47 21.72 7.66
C TYR A 360 10.44 20.33 8.26
N GLN A 361 9.71 19.44 7.60
CA GLN A 361 9.76 18.00 7.82
C GLN A 361 9.69 17.29 6.48
N ILE A 362 10.49 16.23 6.34
CA ILE A 362 10.44 15.33 5.21
C ILE A 362 9.82 14.01 5.66
N ILE A 363 8.86 13.53 4.87
CA ILE A 363 8.24 12.21 5.03
C ILE A 363 8.50 11.44 3.75
N ILE A 364 9.30 10.37 3.86
CA ILE A 364 9.49 9.41 2.77
C ILE A 364 8.39 8.34 2.92
N PRO A 365 7.56 8.14 1.88
CA PRO A 365 6.51 7.13 1.96
C PRO A 365 7.12 5.73 2.01
N GLN A 366 6.43 4.85 2.74
CA GLN A 366 6.74 3.43 2.73
C GLN A 366 6.45 2.86 1.34
N GLU A 367 7.42 2.17 0.74
CA GLU A 367 7.26 1.52 -0.56
C GLU A 367 7.65 0.05 -0.50
N SER A 368 6.99 -0.79 -1.29
CA SER A 368 7.32 -2.20 -1.44
C SER A 368 7.47 -2.62 -2.89
N ARG A 369 8.41 -3.51 -3.19
CA ARG A 369 8.67 -4.07 -4.53
C ARG A 369 8.94 -5.56 -4.46
N ARG A 370 8.51 -6.31 -5.49
CA ARG A 370 8.73 -7.75 -5.56
C ARG A 370 10.20 -8.04 -5.87
N ILE A 371 10.80 -8.97 -5.15
CA ILE A 371 12.16 -9.47 -5.38
C ILE A 371 12.10 -10.46 -6.53
N ILE A 372 12.68 -10.09 -7.68
CA ILE A 372 12.72 -10.94 -8.88
C ILE A 372 13.96 -11.83 -8.91
N LYS A 373 15.00 -11.44 -8.17
CA LYS A 373 16.26 -12.16 -8.08
C LYS A 373 16.84 -11.96 -6.70
N TYR A 374 17.35 -13.04 -6.13
CA TYR A 374 18.14 -13.00 -4.90
C TYR A 374 19.20 -14.10 -4.99
N THR A 375 20.39 -13.82 -4.49
CA THR A 375 21.49 -14.77 -4.48
C THR A 375 22.24 -14.63 -3.16
N ASP A 376 22.47 -15.77 -2.51
CA ASP A 376 23.45 -15.93 -1.42
C ASP A 376 24.58 -16.79 -1.98
N TYR A 377 25.75 -16.19 -2.21
CA TYR A 377 26.95 -16.87 -2.66
C TYR A 377 28.16 -16.36 -1.87
N ARG A 378 28.91 -17.28 -1.27
CA ARG A 378 30.03 -16.96 -0.38
C ARG A 378 31.22 -17.79 -0.81
N ASP A 379 32.34 -17.14 -1.11
CA ASP A 379 33.50 -17.83 -1.63
C ASP A 379 34.80 -17.04 -1.44
N SER A 380 35.90 -17.66 -1.82
CA SER A 380 37.22 -17.03 -1.94
C SER A 380 37.55 -16.77 -3.41
N ALA A 381 38.19 -15.64 -3.67
CA ALA A 381 38.64 -15.28 -5.00
C ALA A 381 39.83 -16.15 -5.44
N LEU A 382 39.83 -16.59 -6.70
CA LEU A 382 40.98 -17.26 -7.31
C LEU A 382 42.03 -16.24 -7.76
N ALA A 383 43.29 -16.67 -7.73
CA ALA A 383 44.40 -15.87 -8.26
C ALA A 383 44.33 -15.74 -9.80
N PRO A 384 44.82 -14.63 -10.40
CA PRO A 384 45.45 -13.48 -9.74
C PRO A 384 44.42 -12.59 -9.04
N LEU A 385 44.71 -12.21 -7.79
CA LEU A 385 43.85 -11.31 -7.02
C LEU A 385 43.95 -9.89 -7.59
N SER A 386 42.80 -9.22 -7.67
CA SER A 386 42.69 -7.87 -8.24
C SER A 386 41.64 -7.05 -7.47
N THR A 387 41.69 -5.74 -7.63
CA THR A 387 40.75 -4.78 -7.03
C THR A 387 39.52 -4.53 -7.92
N THR A 388 39.55 -4.92 -9.19
CA THR A 388 38.46 -4.65 -10.16
C THR A 388 37.87 -5.90 -10.78
N THR A 389 38.64 -6.98 -10.84
CA THR A 389 38.26 -8.24 -11.48
C THR A 389 38.44 -9.38 -10.48
N ILE A 390 37.39 -10.14 -10.23
CA ILE A 390 37.39 -11.24 -9.26
C ILE A 390 37.13 -12.53 -10.04
N LEU A 391 38.05 -13.48 -9.95
CA LEU A 391 37.88 -14.81 -10.53
C LEU A 391 37.16 -15.70 -9.51
N PHE A 392 36.03 -16.28 -9.93
CA PHE A 392 35.21 -17.14 -9.09
C PHE A 392 35.61 -18.61 -9.25
N THR A 393 35.35 -19.41 -8.22
CA THR A 393 35.63 -20.86 -8.26
C THR A 393 34.61 -21.61 -9.13
N SER A 394 34.76 -22.93 -9.24
CA SER A 394 33.79 -23.79 -9.95
C SER A 394 32.41 -23.86 -9.29
N PHE A 395 32.22 -23.33 -8.09
CA PHE A 395 30.93 -23.31 -7.40
C PHE A 395 30.01 -22.15 -7.84
N ALA A 396 30.55 -21.17 -8.57
CA ALA A 396 29.75 -20.08 -9.12
C ALA A 396 28.89 -20.50 -10.32
N SER A 397 27.86 -19.71 -10.60
CA SER A 397 26.92 -19.95 -11.71
C SER A 397 27.62 -20.02 -13.08
N ASP A 398 27.20 -20.98 -13.89
CA ASP A 398 27.69 -21.21 -15.26
C ASP A 398 26.97 -20.38 -16.33
N ILE A 399 26.06 -19.49 -15.90
CA ILE A 399 25.25 -18.63 -16.77
C ILE A 399 25.92 -17.27 -16.90
N ASP A 400 26.18 -16.85 -18.13
CA ASP A 400 26.71 -15.53 -18.45
C ASP A 400 25.78 -14.42 -17.93
N GLY A 401 26.35 -13.38 -17.32
CA GLY A 401 25.59 -12.27 -16.73
C GLY A 401 24.80 -12.62 -15.46
N PHE A 402 24.93 -13.83 -14.90
CA PHE A 402 24.15 -14.26 -13.74
C PHE A 402 24.32 -13.36 -12.52
N TYR A 403 25.47 -12.72 -12.30
CA TYR A 403 25.66 -11.81 -11.15
C TYR A 403 25.58 -10.32 -11.52
N ASN A 404 25.25 -9.97 -12.77
CA ASN A 404 25.19 -8.57 -13.20
C ASN A 404 24.19 -7.77 -12.36
N GLY A 405 24.61 -6.60 -11.89
CA GLY A 405 23.81 -5.69 -11.08
C GLY A 405 23.67 -6.10 -9.60
N LEU A 406 24.22 -7.26 -9.20
CA LEU A 406 24.27 -7.67 -7.80
C LEU A 406 25.46 -7.03 -7.08
N TYR A 407 25.32 -6.93 -5.77
CA TYR A 407 26.36 -6.46 -4.88
C TYR A 407 27.29 -7.60 -4.48
N ILE A 408 28.58 -7.28 -4.41
CA ILE A 408 29.64 -8.13 -3.88
C ILE A 408 30.34 -7.40 -2.74
N THR A 409 30.44 -8.06 -1.61
CA THR A 409 31.03 -7.54 -0.37
C THR A 409 32.32 -8.29 -0.07
N ASP A 410 33.44 -7.56 0.01
CA ASP A 410 34.70 -8.09 0.56
C ASP A 410 34.53 -8.30 2.06
N THR A 411 34.66 -9.54 2.52
CA THR A 411 34.44 -9.88 3.93
C THR A 411 35.56 -9.43 4.85
N PHE A 412 36.74 -9.08 4.32
CA PHE A 412 37.85 -8.59 5.13
C PHE A 412 37.75 -7.10 5.41
N LEU A 413 37.54 -6.28 4.37
CA LEU A 413 37.41 -4.83 4.50
C LEU A 413 35.96 -4.36 4.76
N ASN A 414 34.99 -5.26 4.61
CA ASN A 414 33.56 -4.95 4.63
C ASN A 414 33.17 -3.84 3.64
N GLU A 415 33.84 -3.86 2.49
CA GLU A 415 33.58 -2.96 1.38
C GLU A 415 32.61 -3.64 0.41
N THR A 416 31.66 -2.87 -0.11
CA THR A 416 30.64 -3.38 -1.03
C THR A 416 30.73 -2.67 -2.38
N ARG A 417 30.58 -3.42 -3.48
CA ARG A 417 30.63 -2.94 -4.87
C ARG A 417 29.53 -3.58 -5.71
N ILE A 418 29.17 -2.97 -6.82
CA ILE A 418 28.27 -3.59 -7.82
C ILE A 418 29.09 -4.33 -8.86
N ILE A 419 28.65 -5.54 -9.19
CA ILE A 419 29.16 -6.31 -10.34
C ILE A 419 28.59 -5.69 -11.62
N SER A 420 29.45 -5.08 -12.43
CA SER A 420 29.08 -4.51 -13.73
C SER A 420 28.91 -5.59 -14.78
N THR A 421 29.83 -6.56 -14.82
CA THR A 421 29.77 -7.71 -15.74
C THR A 421 30.23 -8.99 -15.06
N TYR A 422 29.58 -10.09 -15.41
CA TYR A 422 29.96 -11.44 -15.04
C TYR A 422 30.04 -12.27 -16.31
N VAL A 423 31.26 -12.70 -16.66
CA VAL A 423 31.52 -13.41 -17.91
C VAL A 423 31.94 -14.84 -17.62
N VAL A 424 31.29 -15.80 -18.30
CA VAL A 424 31.65 -17.21 -18.26
C VAL A 424 32.36 -17.57 -19.57
N ALA A 425 33.70 -17.62 -19.54
CA ALA A 425 34.49 -17.93 -20.72
C ALA A 425 34.46 -19.45 -20.99
N LYS A 426 34.26 -19.82 -22.26
CA LYS A 426 34.25 -21.21 -22.72
C LYS A 426 35.35 -21.46 -23.75
N ASP A 427 35.89 -22.67 -23.78
CA ASP A 427 36.80 -23.11 -24.83
C ASP A 427 36.07 -23.36 -26.16
N ILE A 428 36.82 -23.68 -27.21
CA ILE A 428 36.27 -24.03 -28.54
C ILE A 428 35.37 -25.28 -28.52
N THR A 429 35.43 -26.06 -27.44
CA THR A 429 34.66 -27.29 -27.22
C THR A 429 33.42 -27.02 -26.35
N GLY A 430 33.25 -25.80 -25.84
CA GLY A 430 32.15 -25.39 -24.98
C GLY A 430 32.36 -25.61 -23.47
N ASN A 431 33.54 -26.08 -23.03
CA ASN A 431 33.87 -26.25 -21.62
C ASN A 431 34.21 -24.92 -20.97
N ILE A 432 33.78 -24.72 -19.72
CA ILE A 432 34.01 -23.46 -18.99
C ILE A 432 35.48 -23.38 -18.55
N ILE A 433 36.17 -22.33 -18.99
CA ILE A 433 37.58 -22.03 -18.65
C ILE A 433 37.65 -21.13 -17.42
N SER A 434 36.81 -20.10 -17.35
CA SER A 434 36.84 -19.13 -16.26
C SER A 434 35.49 -18.48 -16.01
N ARG A 435 35.32 -18.00 -14.78
CA ARG A 435 34.18 -17.23 -14.29
C ARG A 435 34.72 -15.94 -13.72
N THR A 436 34.47 -14.81 -14.39
CA THR A 436 35.09 -13.54 -14.03
C THR A 436 34.03 -12.48 -13.77
N ALA A 437 33.99 -11.94 -12.55
CA ALA A 437 33.19 -10.78 -12.20
C ALA A 437 34.05 -9.51 -12.29
N THR A 438 33.54 -8.46 -12.95
CA THR A 438 34.14 -7.13 -12.95
C THR A 438 33.24 -6.19 -12.15
N VAL A 439 33.83 -5.38 -11.27
CA VAL A 439 33.08 -4.41 -10.45
C VAL A 439 33.10 -3.02 -11.05
N ALA A 440 32.04 -2.24 -10.79
CA ALA A 440 31.88 -0.89 -11.31
C ALA A 440 32.91 0.10 -10.75
N THR A 441 33.34 -0.09 -9.51
CA THR A 441 34.37 0.72 -8.84
C THR A 441 35.34 -0.20 -8.11
N ALA A 442 36.63 0.15 -8.14
CA ALA A 442 37.67 -0.67 -7.54
C ALA A 442 37.51 -0.79 -6.03
N PHE A 443 37.86 -1.95 -5.48
CA PHE A 443 38.10 -2.15 -4.05
C PHE A 443 39.39 -1.44 -3.61
N THR A 444 39.49 -1.10 -2.32
CA THR A 444 40.70 -0.47 -1.77
C THR A 444 41.91 -1.42 -1.81
N ALA A 445 41.69 -2.73 -1.68
CA ALA A 445 42.72 -3.76 -1.78
C ALA A 445 42.22 -4.95 -2.61
N PRO A 446 43.13 -5.82 -3.13
CA PRO A 446 42.73 -7.03 -3.82
C PRO A 446 41.85 -7.93 -2.95
N VAL A 447 40.72 -8.36 -3.50
CA VAL A 447 39.72 -9.14 -2.75
C VAL A 447 40.20 -10.58 -2.59
N THR A 448 40.16 -11.09 -1.36
CA THR A 448 40.53 -12.49 -1.04
C THR A 448 39.32 -13.36 -0.76
N THR A 449 38.37 -12.83 0.00
CA THR A 449 37.14 -13.51 0.43
C THR A 449 35.97 -12.56 0.21
N PHE A 450 34.85 -13.08 -0.26
CA PHE A 450 33.71 -12.24 -0.59
C PHE A 450 32.38 -12.97 -0.38
N THR A 451 31.34 -12.15 -0.29
CA THR A 451 29.95 -12.61 -0.21
C THR A 451 29.08 -11.80 -1.17
N ILE A 452 28.05 -12.45 -1.70
CA ILE A 452 26.99 -11.86 -2.49
C ILE A 452 25.72 -12.24 -1.74
N THR A 453 25.16 -11.33 -0.96
CA THR A 453 23.87 -11.49 -0.26
C THR A 453 22.88 -10.49 -0.81
N SER A 454 22.74 -10.49 -2.14
CA SER A 454 22.17 -9.41 -2.91
C SER A 454 20.96 -9.84 -3.74
N GLY A 455 20.03 -8.91 -3.95
CA GLY A 455 18.88 -9.12 -4.81
C GLY A 455 18.56 -7.94 -5.72
N ILE A 456 17.62 -8.17 -6.63
CA ILE A 456 17.06 -7.18 -7.56
C ILE A 456 15.55 -7.22 -7.43
N VAL A 457 14.92 -6.04 -7.43
CA VAL A 457 13.48 -5.87 -7.40
C VAL A 457 12.88 -5.60 -8.79
N SER A 458 11.57 -5.81 -8.93
CA SER A 458 10.83 -5.75 -10.20
C SER A 458 10.79 -4.36 -10.85
N SER A 459 10.85 -3.29 -10.05
CA SER A 459 10.83 -1.91 -10.52
C SER A 459 11.53 -1.00 -9.53
N ASN A 460 11.98 0.16 -10.01
CA ASN A 460 12.73 1.10 -9.19
C ASN A 460 11.88 1.64 -8.03
N PHE A 461 12.53 1.85 -6.89
CA PHE A 461 12.06 2.72 -5.83
C PHE A 461 12.21 4.19 -6.23
N SER A 462 11.46 5.07 -5.57
CA SER A 462 11.57 6.52 -5.81
C SER A 462 12.90 7.09 -5.28
N TYR A 463 13.39 6.53 -4.18
CA TYR A 463 14.63 6.88 -3.48
C TYR A 463 15.71 5.80 -3.67
N THR A 464 16.95 6.15 -3.31
CA THR A 464 18.05 5.18 -3.19
C THR A 464 17.76 4.14 -2.10
N LEU A 465 18.16 2.89 -2.32
CA LEU A 465 18.07 1.83 -1.32
C LEU A 465 19.21 1.87 -0.30
N PHE A 466 20.25 2.66 -0.59
CA PHE A 466 21.44 2.72 0.24
C PHE A 466 21.16 3.26 1.65
N ASN A 467 21.54 2.50 2.68
CA ASN A 467 21.37 2.83 4.09
C ASN A 467 19.90 3.11 4.50
N GLN A 468 18.96 2.50 3.80
CA GLN A 468 17.55 2.50 4.18
C GLN A 468 17.25 1.33 5.11
N SER A 469 16.35 1.54 6.09
CA SER A 469 15.81 0.43 6.89
C SER A 469 14.73 -0.29 6.10
N ALA A 470 14.88 -1.61 5.95
CA ALA A 470 13.98 -2.39 5.13
C ALA A 470 13.58 -3.72 5.76
N ASN A 471 12.40 -4.16 5.36
CA ASN A 471 11.74 -5.37 5.76
C ASN A 471 11.60 -6.30 4.55
N ILE A 472 11.68 -7.62 4.78
CA ILE A 472 11.28 -8.60 3.77
C ILE A 472 9.93 -9.18 4.16
N LEU A 473 8.96 -9.00 3.26
CA LEU A 473 7.63 -9.55 3.39
C LEU A 473 7.55 -10.83 2.56
N PHE A 474 7.44 -11.97 3.22
CA PHE A 474 7.35 -13.24 2.51
C PHE A 474 6.08 -13.35 1.67
N PHE A 475 6.23 -14.00 0.52
CA PHE A 475 5.11 -14.44 -0.29
C PHE A 475 4.20 -15.35 0.54
N SER A 476 2.91 -15.03 0.60
CA SER A 476 1.93 -15.84 1.32
C SER A 476 1.14 -16.73 0.36
N TYR A 477 0.57 -16.14 -0.69
CA TYR A 477 -0.19 -16.84 -1.72
C TYR A 477 -0.31 -16.01 -2.99
N ASP A 478 -0.65 -16.66 -4.11
CA ASP A 478 -1.05 -15.99 -5.35
C ASP A 478 -2.56 -15.78 -5.25
N ASN A 479 -3.00 -14.53 -5.41
CA ASN A 479 -4.40 -14.15 -5.29
C ASN A 479 -5.20 -14.52 -6.54
N LEU A 480 -4.57 -14.66 -7.70
CA LEU A 480 -5.25 -15.12 -8.91
C LEU A 480 -5.64 -16.60 -8.78
N ASN A 481 -6.94 -16.88 -8.73
CA ASN A 481 -7.47 -18.24 -8.70
C ASN A 481 -8.25 -18.57 -9.98
N PRO A 482 -7.78 -19.52 -10.82
CA PRO A 482 -8.48 -19.93 -12.02
C PRO A 482 -9.67 -20.85 -11.72
N PHE A 483 -10.62 -20.94 -12.65
CA PHE A 483 -11.71 -21.90 -12.58
C PHE A 483 -11.21 -23.34 -12.74
N VAL A 484 -11.47 -24.19 -11.75
CA VAL A 484 -11.20 -25.63 -11.84
C VAL A 484 -12.41 -26.34 -12.45
N TYR A 485 -12.31 -26.65 -13.74
CA TYR A 485 -13.34 -27.40 -14.44
C TYR A 485 -13.15 -28.91 -14.27
N SER A 486 -14.10 -29.58 -13.60
CA SER A 486 -14.06 -31.03 -13.32
C SER A 486 -14.77 -31.88 -14.39
N GLY A 487 -15.26 -31.29 -15.49
CA GLY A 487 -15.92 -32.03 -16.56
C GLY A 487 -14.96 -32.65 -17.58
N SER A 488 -15.47 -33.59 -18.40
CA SER A 488 -14.68 -34.22 -19.46
C SER A 488 -14.29 -33.22 -20.56
N LEU A 489 -12.99 -33.09 -20.83
CA LEU A 489 -12.43 -32.29 -21.92
C LEU A 489 -12.67 -32.92 -23.32
N VAL A 490 -12.99 -34.20 -23.38
CA VAL A 490 -13.13 -34.98 -24.63
C VAL A 490 -14.50 -34.76 -25.30
N SER A 491 -15.55 -34.47 -24.52
CA SER A 491 -16.94 -34.38 -25.01
C SER A 491 -17.43 -32.97 -25.37
N GLN A 492 -16.57 -31.94 -25.30
CA GLN A 492 -16.97 -30.52 -25.37
C GLN A 492 -16.06 -29.66 -26.27
N GLN A 493 -15.50 -30.23 -27.34
CA GLN A 493 -14.82 -29.43 -28.38
C GLN A 493 -15.79 -28.51 -29.15
N GLN A 494 -17.09 -28.76 -29.10
CA GLN A 494 -18.14 -27.96 -29.72
C GLN A 494 -18.99 -27.20 -28.66
N MET A 495 -19.34 -25.94 -28.95
CA MET A 495 -20.27 -25.17 -28.12
C MET A 495 -21.66 -25.82 -28.11
N VAL A 496 -22.25 -25.93 -26.92
CA VAL A 496 -23.60 -26.49 -26.72
C VAL A 496 -24.52 -25.40 -26.17
N CYS A 497 -25.83 -25.55 -26.36
CA CYS A 497 -26.81 -24.68 -25.74
C CYS A 497 -26.86 -24.93 -24.23
N TYR A 498 -26.67 -23.87 -23.47
CA TYR A 498 -26.93 -23.83 -22.04
C TYR A 498 -28.04 -22.81 -21.78
N GLU A 499 -28.93 -23.18 -20.88
CA GLU A 499 -29.77 -22.24 -20.16
C GLU A 499 -28.96 -21.68 -19.00
N ILE A 500 -28.88 -20.36 -18.90
CA ILE A 500 -28.15 -19.65 -17.86
C ILE A 500 -29.11 -18.72 -17.13
N GLU A 501 -28.98 -18.67 -15.81
CA GLU A 501 -29.73 -17.80 -14.92
C GLU A 501 -28.76 -17.09 -13.97
N LEU A 502 -28.96 -15.78 -13.76
CA LEU A 502 -28.25 -15.02 -12.72
C LEU A 502 -29.03 -15.15 -11.40
N LEU A 503 -28.46 -15.88 -10.44
CA LEU A 503 -29.09 -16.12 -9.15
C LEU A 503 -28.80 -15.02 -8.13
N ASN A 504 -27.60 -14.44 -8.17
CA ASN A 504 -27.19 -13.41 -7.22
C ASN A 504 -26.05 -12.58 -7.80
N LEU A 505 -26.09 -11.27 -7.58
CA LEU A 505 -25.05 -10.30 -7.89
C LEU A 505 -24.92 -9.35 -6.69
N VAL A 506 -23.71 -9.29 -6.13
CA VAL A 506 -23.37 -8.43 -4.99
C VAL A 506 -22.48 -7.30 -5.48
N LEU A 507 -22.95 -6.07 -5.32
CA LEU A 507 -22.27 -4.85 -5.72
C LEU A 507 -21.92 -3.98 -4.51
N PRO A 508 -20.74 -3.33 -4.49
CA PRO A 508 -20.40 -2.40 -3.43
C PRO A 508 -21.24 -1.12 -3.53
N ASN A 509 -21.86 -0.72 -2.42
CA ASN A 509 -22.72 0.46 -2.37
C ASN A 509 -21.93 1.74 -2.01
N ALA A 510 -20.81 1.94 -2.70
CA ALA A 510 -19.97 3.11 -2.56
C ALA A 510 -20.30 4.16 -3.62
N GLU A 511 -19.78 5.38 -3.43
CA GLU A 511 -19.81 6.41 -4.46
C GLU A 511 -19.14 5.91 -5.74
N LEU A 512 -19.79 6.12 -6.88
CA LEU A 512 -19.34 5.66 -8.19
C LEU A 512 -18.47 6.72 -8.87
N ALA A 513 -17.35 6.28 -9.43
CA ALA A 513 -16.43 7.09 -10.21
C ALA A 513 -16.84 7.08 -11.71
N VAL A 514 -18.08 7.51 -11.97
CA VAL A 514 -18.75 7.50 -13.29
C VAL A 514 -19.36 8.87 -13.57
N GLY A 515 -19.76 9.16 -14.82
CA GLY A 515 -20.18 10.52 -15.20
C GLY A 515 -21.35 11.09 -14.39
N ALA A 516 -22.30 10.25 -13.98
CA ALA A 516 -23.46 10.64 -13.17
C ALA A 516 -23.23 10.56 -11.64
N GLY A 517 -22.13 9.94 -11.19
CA GLY A 517 -21.80 9.79 -9.77
C GLY A 517 -22.84 9.03 -8.94
N GLY A 518 -22.92 9.34 -7.64
CA GLY A 518 -23.87 8.73 -6.71
C GLY A 518 -23.53 7.30 -6.30
N GLN A 519 -24.42 6.64 -5.58
CA GLN A 519 -24.32 5.22 -5.20
C GLN A 519 -25.12 4.32 -6.14
N VAL A 520 -24.78 3.03 -6.20
CA VAL A 520 -25.49 2.05 -7.05
C VAL A 520 -26.98 1.95 -6.71
N SER A 521 -27.36 2.12 -5.45
CA SER A 521 -28.77 2.10 -5.00
C SER A 521 -29.67 3.16 -5.67
N TYR A 522 -29.09 4.20 -6.28
CA TYR A 522 -29.86 5.23 -6.99
C TYR A 522 -30.02 4.94 -8.49
N TYR A 523 -29.45 3.84 -8.97
CA TYR A 523 -29.60 3.40 -10.35
C TYR A 523 -30.74 2.39 -10.43
N PRO A 524 -31.58 2.41 -11.47
CA PRO A 524 -32.73 1.53 -11.56
C PRO A 524 -32.37 0.08 -11.90
N TYR A 525 -31.25 -0.13 -12.59
CA TYR A 525 -30.75 -1.45 -12.96
C TYR A 525 -29.30 -1.38 -13.41
N VAL A 526 -28.65 -2.54 -13.46
CA VAL A 526 -27.35 -2.75 -14.10
C VAL A 526 -27.45 -3.83 -15.17
N TYR A 527 -26.54 -3.78 -16.14
CA TYR A 527 -26.36 -4.86 -17.09
C TYR A 527 -25.21 -5.78 -16.67
N VAL A 528 -25.38 -7.08 -16.92
CA VAL A 528 -24.40 -8.11 -16.65
C VAL A 528 -24.03 -8.84 -17.94
N GLU A 529 -22.73 -8.93 -18.21
CA GLU A 529 -22.13 -9.67 -19.31
C GLU A 529 -21.36 -10.87 -18.77
N LEU A 530 -21.61 -12.04 -19.35
CA LEU A 530 -20.84 -13.25 -19.16
C LEU A 530 -20.64 -13.91 -20.53
N LYS A 531 -19.39 -14.02 -21.00
CA LYS A 531 -19.10 -14.61 -22.31
C LYS A 531 -17.80 -15.40 -22.35
N ASN A 532 -17.64 -16.23 -23.37
CA ASN A 532 -16.40 -16.93 -23.66
C ASN A 532 -15.40 -16.04 -24.42
N ILE A 533 -14.10 -16.25 -24.21
CA ILE A 533 -13.03 -15.44 -24.84
C ILE A 533 -12.52 -16.04 -26.16
N SER A 534 -12.27 -17.36 -26.23
CA SER A 534 -11.53 -17.96 -27.35
C SER A 534 -12.42 -18.57 -28.45
N SER A 535 -13.74 -18.38 -28.37
CA SER A 535 -14.71 -19.03 -29.26
C SER A 535 -15.58 -18.03 -30.04
N SER A 536 -16.30 -18.51 -31.05
CA SER A 536 -17.39 -17.77 -31.71
C SER A 536 -18.56 -17.40 -30.76
N GLY A 537 -18.49 -17.78 -29.47
CA GLY A 537 -19.31 -17.26 -28.37
C GLY A 537 -18.87 -15.91 -27.82
N GLY A 538 -17.73 -15.37 -28.26
CA GLY A 538 -17.34 -13.96 -28.04
C GLY A 538 -18.24 -12.95 -28.79
N GLY A 539 -19.13 -13.44 -29.65
CA GLY A 539 -20.08 -12.67 -30.46
C GLY A 539 -21.54 -12.74 -29.99
N LEU A 540 -21.82 -13.14 -28.74
CA LEU A 540 -23.19 -13.07 -28.20
C LEU A 540 -23.67 -11.62 -28.24
N LYS A 541 -24.62 -11.36 -29.13
CA LYS A 541 -25.21 -10.04 -29.35
C LYS A 541 -26.72 -10.14 -29.34
N ASN A 542 -27.36 -9.08 -28.86
CA ASN A 542 -28.81 -8.88 -28.89
C ASN A 542 -29.59 -10.02 -28.21
N ILE A 543 -29.05 -10.54 -27.10
CA ILE A 543 -29.78 -11.48 -26.23
C ILE A 543 -30.96 -10.76 -25.58
N ILE A 544 -30.72 -9.53 -25.12
CA ILE A 544 -31.77 -8.62 -24.68
C ILE A 544 -32.26 -7.82 -25.89
N TYR A 545 -33.54 -7.93 -26.23
CA TYR A 545 -34.18 -7.04 -27.20
C TYR A 545 -34.51 -5.71 -26.54
N SER A 546 -33.73 -4.68 -26.84
CA SER A 546 -33.90 -3.35 -26.27
C SER A 546 -33.57 -2.28 -27.30
N ASN A 547 -34.19 -1.10 -27.16
CA ASN A 547 -33.83 0.09 -27.91
C ASN A 547 -32.62 0.83 -27.29
N ASN A 548 -32.12 0.38 -26.13
CA ASN A 548 -30.89 0.89 -25.55
C ASN A 548 -29.68 0.22 -26.24
N PRO A 549 -28.82 0.97 -26.96
CA PRO A 549 -27.68 0.40 -27.70
C PRO A 549 -26.66 -0.29 -26.80
N HIS A 550 -26.61 0.06 -25.51
CA HIS A 550 -25.69 -0.54 -24.54
C HIS A 550 -26.09 -1.95 -24.09
N SER A 551 -27.29 -2.42 -24.43
CA SER A 551 -27.74 -3.80 -24.18
C SER A 551 -27.12 -4.84 -25.11
N THR A 552 -26.49 -4.41 -26.22
CA THR A 552 -26.07 -5.28 -27.33
C THR A 552 -25.30 -6.51 -26.89
N ASN A 553 -24.35 -6.42 -25.95
CA ASN A 553 -23.52 -7.55 -25.53
C ASN A 553 -23.94 -8.15 -24.18
N MET A 554 -25.07 -7.70 -23.61
CA MET A 554 -25.44 -8.01 -22.23
C MET A 554 -26.33 -9.26 -22.17
N LEU A 555 -26.15 -10.09 -21.13
CA LEU A 555 -26.97 -11.29 -20.92
C LEU A 555 -28.16 -11.01 -20.00
N PHE A 556 -27.94 -10.27 -18.92
CA PHE A 556 -28.97 -9.97 -17.93
C PHE A 556 -29.09 -8.46 -17.70
N ARG A 557 -30.32 -8.04 -17.40
CA ARG A 557 -30.63 -6.77 -16.77
C ARG A 557 -31.05 -7.10 -15.34
N ALA A 558 -30.23 -6.73 -14.36
CA ALA A 558 -30.52 -6.93 -12.94
C ALA A 558 -31.17 -5.65 -12.40
N ALA A 559 -32.45 -5.72 -12.05
CA ALA A 559 -33.16 -4.58 -11.46
C ALA A 559 -32.65 -4.30 -10.04
N ILE A 560 -32.66 -3.03 -9.66
CA ILE A 560 -32.37 -2.61 -8.29
C ILE A 560 -33.68 -2.15 -7.68
N ASP A 561 -34.23 -2.98 -6.81
CA ASP A 561 -35.45 -2.68 -6.07
C ASP A 561 -35.24 -1.60 -5.00
N ASP A 562 -36.35 -1.08 -4.47
CA ASP A 562 -36.34 -0.05 -3.43
C ASP A 562 -35.53 -0.52 -2.20
N VAL A 563 -34.38 0.13 -1.99
CA VAL A 563 -33.50 -0.14 -0.85
C VAL A 563 -33.99 0.69 0.35
N PRO A 564 -34.43 0.08 1.48
CA PRO A 564 -35.03 0.83 2.59
C PRO A 564 -34.07 1.82 3.28
N ASN A 565 -32.75 1.59 3.19
CA ASN A 565 -31.70 2.45 3.75
C ASN A 565 -30.51 2.55 2.78
N PRO A 566 -30.66 3.30 1.66
CA PRO A 566 -29.68 3.30 0.57
C PRO A 566 -28.33 3.90 1.00
N VAL A 567 -28.33 4.80 2.00
CA VAL A 567 -27.12 5.46 2.47
C VAL A 567 -26.29 4.59 3.42
N ASN A 568 -26.94 3.69 4.17
CA ASN A 568 -26.27 2.93 5.24
C ASN A 568 -25.87 1.50 4.83
N SER A 569 -26.43 0.96 3.74
CA SER A 569 -26.04 -0.37 3.27
C SER A 569 -24.65 -0.34 2.65
N SER A 570 -23.75 -1.25 3.02
CA SER A 570 -22.41 -1.36 2.42
C SER A 570 -22.41 -2.06 1.06
N PHE A 571 -23.38 -2.96 0.84
CA PHE A 571 -23.51 -3.75 -0.38
C PHE A 571 -24.97 -3.80 -0.83
N ILE A 572 -25.18 -3.81 -2.14
CA ILE A 572 -26.47 -4.08 -2.78
C ILE A 572 -26.43 -5.49 -3.35
N LYS A 573 -27.45 -6.28 -3.04
CA LYS A 573 -27.61 -7.65 -3.53
C LYS A 573 -28.84 -7.69 -4.42
N ILE A 574 -28.67 -8.13 -5.66
CA ILE A 574 -29.70 -8.19 -6.69
C ILE A 574 -29.60 -9.49 -7.46
N ASP A 575 -30.64 -9.86 -8.20
CA ASP A 575 -30.65 -11.06 -9.05
C ASP A 575 -31.11 -10.71 -10.48
N GLY A 576 -31.37 -11.74 -11.29
CA GLY A 576 -31.86 -11.58 -12.66
C GLY A 576 -33.38 -11.52 -12.81
N ASP A 577 -34.15 -11.29 -11.74
CA ASP A 577 -35.63 -11.33 -11.73
C ASP A 577 -36.22 -12.65 -12.28
N GLY A 578 -35.51 -13.77 -12.10
CA GLY A 578 -35.88 -15.08 -12.65
C GLY A 578 -35.73 -15.21 -14.17
N ALA A 579 -35.06 -14.26 -14.85
CA ALA A 579 -34.80 -14.35 -16.27
C ALA A 579 -33.80 -15.47 -16.60
N THR A 580 -34.18 -16.37 -17.51
CA THR A 580 -33.32 -17.44 -18.03
C THR A 580 -32.96 -17.17 -19.48
N GLN A 581 -31.67 -17.24 -19.83
CA GLN A 581 -31.17 -17.03 -21.19
C GLN A 581 -30.64 -18.33 -21.79
N THR A 582 -31.08 -18.68 -23.00
CA THR A 582 -30.53 -19.83 -23.74
C THR A 582 -29.45 -19.36 -24.71
N ILE A 583 -28.20 -19.70 -24.44
CA ILE A 583 -27.05 -19.29 -25.24
C ILE A 583 -26.14 -20.46 -25.59
N LYS A 584 -25.40 -20.32 -26.69
CA LYS A 584 -24.26 -21.21 -26.98
C LYS A 584 -23.12 -20.83 -26.04
N PHE A 585 -22.78 -21.73 -25.12
CA PHE A 585 -21.83 -21.47 -24.06
C PHE A 585 -20.87 -22.64 -23.88
N LYS A 586 -19.62 -22.32 -23.54
CA LYS A 586 -18.55 -23.28 -23.32
C LYS A 586 -18.00 -23.13 -21.89
N PRO A 587 -18.44 -23.96 -20.93
CA PRO A 587 -17.96 -23.84 -19.54
C PRO A 587 -16.46 -24.12 -19.36
N ASN A 588 -15.82 -24.77 -20.34
CA ASN A 588 -14.39 -25.12 -20.30
C ASN A 588 -13.49 -24.15 -21.09
N ASP A 589 -13.88 -22.88 -21.20
CA ASP A 589 -13.09 -21.80 -21.81
C ASP A 589 -12.94 -20.65 -20.81
N ASN A 590 -11.99 -19.76 -21.04
CA ASN A 590 -11.85 -18.54 -20.25
C ASN A 590 -13.13 -17.70 -20.38
N LEU A 591 -13.56 -17.13 -19.26
CA LEU A 591 -14.79 -16.35 -19.16
C LEU A 591 -14.46 -14.88 -18.99
N GLN A 592 -15.11 -14.01 -19.76
CA GLN A 592 -15.12 -12.58 -19.50
C GLN A 592 -16.39 -12.23 -18.71
N PHE A 593 -16.21 -11.57 -17.58
CA PHE A 593 -17.30 -11.03 -16.78
C PHE A 593 -17.24 -9.50 -16.80
N SER A 594 -18.39 -8.86 -17.04
CA SER A 594 -18.49 -7.41 -16.86
C SER A 594 -19.83 -6.94 -16.30
N VAL A 595 -19.80 -5.87 -15.50
CA VAL A 595 -20.99 -5.18 -14.99
C VAL A 595 -20.96 -3.74 -15.50
N ARG A 596 -22.07 -3.31 -16.10
CA ARG A 596 -22.20 -2.00 -16.73
C ARG A 596 -23.45 -1.27 -16.26
N LEU A 597 -23.35 0.06 -16.22
CA LEU A 597 -24.49 0.93 -15.97
C LEU A 597 -25.38 1.04 -17.22
N GLN A 598 -26.57 1.62 -17.06
CA GLN A 598 -27.55 1.83 -18.13
C GLN A 598 -27.02 2.64 -19.34
N ASN A 599 -25.99 3.46 -19.14
CA ASN A 599 -25.29 4.25 -20.16
C ASN A 599 -24.10 3.50 -20.80
N GLY A 600 -23.88 2.23 -20.44
CA GLY A 600 -22.80 1.39 -20.96
C GLY A 600 -21.43 1.58 -20.29
N GLU A 601 -21.29 2.55 -19.38
CA GLU A 601 -20.07 2.73 -18.59
C GLU A 601 -19.85 1.51 -17.67
N ILE A 602 -18.58 1.15 -17.47
CA ILE A 602 -18.21 0.07 -16.56
C ILE A 602 -18.50 0.53 -15.14
N PHE A 603 -19.12 -0.34 -14.34
CA PHE A 603 -19.31 -0.08 -12.93
C PHE A 603 -17.96 0.15 -12.25
N LYS A 604 -17.76 1.31 -11.63
CA LYS A 604 -16.50 1.66 -10.96
C LYS A 604 -16.79 2.50 -9.74
N THR A 605 -16.23 2.11 -8.59
CA THR A 605 -16.33 2.88 -7.34
C THR A 605 -15.18 3.88 -7.21
N VAL A 606 -15.38 4.90 -6.37
CA VAL A 606 -14.34 5.83 -5.91
C VAL A 606 -13.39 5.14 -4.92
N LEU A 607 -13.84 4.05 -4.26
CA LEU A 607 -12.99 3.25 -3.37
C LEU A 607 -11.72 2.77 -4.11
N PRO A 608 -10.52 2.98 -3.53
CA PRO A 608 -9.29 2.52 -4.13
C PRO A 608 -9.21 0.99 -4.07
N GLU A 609 -8.68 0.39 -5.12
CA GLU A 609 -8.24 -1.00 -5.11
C GLU A 609 -6.83 -1.08 -4.52
N PHE A 610 -6.55 -2.15 -3.79
CA PHE A 610 -5.23 -2.45 -3.28
C PHE A 610 -4.54 -3.45 -4.21
N PHE A 611 -3.29 -3.15 -4.58
CA PHE A 611 -2.47 -4.01 -5.44
C PHE A 611 -1.44 -4.78 -4.61
N SER A 612 -0.87 -5.83 -5.21
CA SER A 612 0.28 -6.57 -4.67
C SER A 612 1.34 -5.60 -4.11
N PRO A 613 1.82 -5.78 -2.87
CA PRO A 613 1.68 -6.96 -2.01
C PRO A 613 0.42 -7.05 -1.13
N SER A 614 -0.40 -6.00 -1.09
CA SER A 614 -1.58 -5.93 -0.24
C SER A 614 -2.69 -6.88 -0.71
N GLN A 615 -3.54 -7.31 0.23
CA GLN A 615 -4.78 -8.02 -0.09
C GLN A 615 -5.77 -7.12 -0.86
N PRO A 616 -6.64 -7.68 -1.70
CA PRO A 616 -7.68 -6.90 -2.39
C PRO A 616 -8.53 -6.13 -1.40
N ASN A 617 -9.00 -4.93 -1.76
CA ASN A 617 -9.89 -4.17 -0.90
C ASN A 617 -11.26 -4.86 -0.84
N PRO A 618 -11.67 -5.48 0.28
CA PRO A 618 -12.91 -6.27 0.33
C PRO A 618 -14.18 -5.45 0.08
N LEU A 619 -14.14 -4.13 0.32
CA LEU A 619 -15.28 -3.24 0.14
C LEU A 619 -15.48 -2.79 -1.31
N ALA A 620 -14.54 -3.09 -2.22
CA ALA A 620 -14.60 -2.70 -3.63
C ALA A 620 -14.92 -3.89 -4.57
N GLN A 621 -15.15 -5.09 -4.01
CA GLN A 621 -15.26 -6.33 -4.77
C GLN A 621 -16.70 -6.65 -5.17
N ILE A 622 -16.83 -7.43 -6.24
CA ILE A 622 -18.08 -7.88 -6.83
C ILE A 622 -18.09 -9.41 -6.86
N SER A 623 -19.23 -9.98 -6.48
CA SER A 623 -19.46 -11.43 -6.57
C SER A 623 -20.74 -11.68 -7.37
N ALA A 624 -20.70 -12.67 -8.26
CA ALA A 624 -21.84 -13.09 -9.07
C ALA A 624 -21.99 -14.62 -9.07
N TYR A 625 -23.22 -15.10 -8.96
CA TYR A 625 -23.56 -16.51 -8.91
C TYR A 625 -24.55 -16.86 -10.01
N PHE A 626 -24.18 -17.81 -10.86
CA PHE A 626 -24.96 -18.25 -12.02
C PHE A 626 -25.34 -19.72 -11.91
N SER A 627 -26.55 -20.06 -12.33
CA SER A 627 -26.96 -21.44 -12.61
C SER A 627 -26.82 -21.70 -14.10
N ILE A 628 -26.27 -22.86 -14.47
CA ILE A 628 -26.18 -23.33 -15.86
C ILE A 628 -26.80 -24.71 -15.99
N ARG A 629 -27.61 -24.91 -17.02
CA ARG A 629 -28.22 -26.20 -17.35
C ARG A 629 -28.02 -26.50 -18.83
N ARG A 630 -27.44 -27.65 -19.14
CA ARG A 630 -27.24 -28.08 -20.53
C ARG A 630 -28.60 -28.49 -21.12
N ILE A 631 -28.93 -27.99 -22.30
CA ILE A 631 -30.13 -28.39 -23.06
C ILE A 631 -29.79 -29.47 -24.07
#